data_AF-A0A2G6IY07-F1
#
_entry.id   AF-A0A2G6IY07-F1
#
_cell.length_a   1.000
_cell.length_b   1.000
_cell.length_c   1.000
_cell.angle_alpha   90.00
_cell.angle_beta   90.00
_cell.angle_gamma   90.00
#
_symmetry.space_group_name_H-M   'P 1'
#
loop_
_entity.id
_entity.type
_entity.pdbx_description
1 polymer ?
#
loop_
_entity_poly.entity_id
_entity_poly.type
_entity_poly.pdbx_seq_one_letter_code
_entity_poly.pdbx_strand_id
1 'polypeptide(L)'
;MWASGFTRRWHMNAALSGVDDFNCAHQGWCAMLVIALFPNHSIELLRAAVTHDAAEFVVGDLSQTFKAVGGGLVDDHAALEGDVLRQMGLACDLSEFEQRCLKLIDRLDAVLFVQLRAPQEARRNGWPEVQDWCLAEADQLGCGVAVAGLFWDSECLAYDGGAA
;
A
#
# COMPACT_ATOMS: atom_id res chain seq x y z
N MET A 1 9.39 12.88 -10.72
CA MET A 1 8.99 11.46 -10.93
C MET A 1 10.15 10.53 -10.63
N TRP A 2 11.17 10.34 -11.48
CA TRP A 2 12.18 9.27 -11.26
C TRP A 2 12.79 9.22 -9.84
N ALA A 3 13.15 10.37 -9.26
CA ALA A 3 13.72 10.42 -7.92
C ALA A 3 12.73 10.05 -6.79
N SER A 4 11.41 10.17 -7.00
CA SER A 4 10.43 9.87 -5.96
C SER A 4 10.39 8.39 -5.60
N GLY A 5 10.84 7.53 -6.51
CA GLY A 5 10.97 6.10 -6.26
C GLY A 5 11.96 5.74 -5.16
N PHE A 6 12.88 6.64 -4.79
CA PHE A 6 13.86 6.43 -3.71
C PHE A 6 13.38 6.90 -2.34
N THR A 7 12.14 7.38 -2.23
CA THR A 7 11.53 7.69 -0.93
C THR A 7 11.42 6.40 -0.11
N ARG A 8 11.84 6.45 1.16
CA ARG A 8 11.80 5.30 2.07
C ARG A 8 10.46 5.26 2.79
N ARG A 9 9.85 4.07 2.80
CA ARG A 9 8.63 3.79 3.55
C ARG A 9 8.96 3.56 5.04
N TRP A 10 7.93 3.43 5.86
CA TRP A 10 8.02 2.99 7.26
C TRP A 10 8.73 3.94 8.25
N HIS A 11 9.04 5.18 7.86
CA HIS A 11 9.76 6.12 8.72
C HIS A 11 9.02 6.47 10.04
N MET A 12 7.70 6.24 10.11
CA MET A 12 6.88 6.37 11.33
C MET A 12 6.59 5.02 12.04
N ASN A 13 7.08 3.89 11.54
CA ASN A 13 6.89 2.57 12.15
C ASN A 13 8.19 2.11 12.81
N ALA A 14 8.24 2.08 14.15
CA ALA A 14 9.47 1.75 14.89
C ALA A 14 10.04 0.35 14.61
N ALA A 15 9.21 -0.63 14.21
CA ALA A 15 9.67 -1.98 13.89
C ALA A 15 10.28 -2.07 12.49
N LEU A 16 9.90 -1.17 11.58
CA LEU A 16 10.24 -1.23 10.16
C LEU A 16 11.04 -0.01 9.66
N SER A 17 11.24 1.03 10.47
CA SER A 17 11.89 2.28 10.05
C SER A 17 13.35 2.12 9.60
N GLY A 18 13.99 0.99 9.91
CA GLY A 18 15.33 0.63 9.46
C GLY A 18 15.36 -0.29 8.24
N VAL A 19 14.20 -0.68 7.70
CA VAL A 19 14.10 -1.58 6.55
C VAL A 19 14.20 -0.77 5.26
N ASP A 20 15.05 -1.23 4.34
CA ASP A 20 15.11 -0.70 2.98
C ASP A 20 13.90 -1.19 2.17
N ASP A 21 12.81 -0.45 2.30
CA ASP A 21 11.64 -0.48 1.42
C ASP A 21 11.43 0.90 0.81
N PHE A 22 11.35 0.96 -0.52
CA PHE A 22 11.32 2.20 -1.27
C PHE A 22 10.05 2.28 -2.11
N ASN A 23 9.56 3.49 -2.37
CA ASN A 23 8.32 3.67 -3.13
C ASN A 23 8.37 2.99 -4.49
N CYS A 24 9.52 2.95 -5.18
CA CYS A 24 9.61 2.25 -6.47
C CYS A 24 9.35 0.75 -6.37
N ALA A 25 9.73 0.11 -5.26
CA ALA A 25 9.51 -1.31 -5.04
C ALA A 25 8.04 -1.56 -4.70
N HIS A 26 7.50 -0.82 -3.73
CA HIS A 26 6.08 -0.82 -3.36
C HIS A 26 5.15 -0.60 -4.55
N GLN A 27 5.36 0.47 -5.30
CA GLN A 27 4.57 0.82 -6.48
C GLN A 27 4.72 -0.21 -7.61
N GLY A 28 5.90 -0.83 -7.74
CA GLY A 28 6.13 -1.94 -8.65
C GLY A 28 5.33 -3.19 -8.27
N TRP A 29 5.32 -3.57 -6.99
CA TRP A 29 4.50 -4.68 -6.50
C TRP A 29 3.01 -4.38 -6.61
N CYS A 30 2.58 -3.14 -6.33
CA CYS A 30 1.20 -2.70 -6.54
C CYS A 30 0.76 -2.89 -7.99
N ALA A 31 1.59 -2.51 -8.96
CA ALA A 31 1.29 -2.73 -10.37
C ALA A 31 1.13 -4.21 -10.72
N MET A 32 2.00 -5.08 -10.18
CA MET A 32 1.88 -6.53 -10.36
C MET A 32 0.58 -7.08 -9.76
N LEU A 33 0.19 -6.61 -8.58
CA LEU A 33 -1.07 -6.98 -7.94
C LEU A 33 -2.28 -6.50 -8.73
N VAL A 34 -2.26 -5.29 -9.29
CA VAL A 34 -3.32 -4.79 -10.18
C VAL A 34 -3.49 -5.72 -11.39
N ILE A 35 -2.38 -6.07 -12.06
CA ILE A 35 -2.40 -6.95 -13.23
C ILE A 35 -2.96 -8.34 -12.88
N ALA A 36 -2.59 -8.87 -11.71
CA ALA A 36 -3.00 -10.21 -11.28
C ALA A 36 -4.45 -10.27 -10.81
N LEU A 37 -4.91 -9.28 -10.04
CA LEU A 37 -6.22 -9.31 -9.37
C LEU A 37 -7.34 -8.66 -10.21
N PHE A 38 -6.98 -7.73 -11.10
CA PHE A 38 -7.94 -6.98 -11.91
C PHE A 38 -7.56 -7.07 -13.40
N PRO A 39 -7.80 -8.22 -14.06
CA PRO A 39 -7.33 -8.45 -15.44
C PRO A 39 -7.90 -7.45 -16.47
N ASN A 40 -9.06 -6.86 -16.19
CA ASN A 40 -9.71 -5.84 -17.01
C ASN A 40 -9.51 -4.41 -16.46
N HIS A 41 -8.47 -4.18 -15.66
CA HIS A 41 -8.09 -2.85 -15.18
C HIS A 41 -7.94 -1.82 -16.31
N SER A 42 -8.21 -0.56 -15.99
CA SER A 42 -7.89 0.55 -16.88
C SER A 42 -6.40 0.89 -16.84
N ILE A 43 -5.94 1.61 -17.86
CA ILE A 43 -4.60 2.19 -17.85
C ILE A 43 -4.44 3.25 -16.75
N GLU A 44 -5.50 3.93 -16.33
CA GLU A 44 -5.43 4.95 -15.28
C GLU A 44 -5.25 4.31 -13.90
N LEU A 45 -5.90 3.18 -13.63
CA LEU A 45 -5.63 2.40 -12.40
C LEU A 45 -4.18 1.90 -12.36
N LEU A 46 -3.66 1.39 -13.48
CA LEU A 46 -2.26 0.95 -13.55
C LEU A 46 -1.29 2.11 -13.34
N ARG A 47 -1.54 3.26 -13.96
CA ARG A 47 -0.75 4.49 -13.76
C ARG A 47 -0.77 4.92 -12.30
N ALA A 48 -1.95 4.96 -11.69
CA ALA A 48 -2.07 5.32 -10.29
C ALA A 48 -1.30 4.34 -9.39
N ALA A 49 -1.38 3.02 -9.64
CA ALA A 49 -0.60 2.05 -8.87
C ALA A 49 0.91 2.32 -8.92
N VAL A 50 1.46 2.70 -10.08
CA VAL A 50 2.89 3.01 -10.22
C VAL A 50 3.29 4.41 -9.76
N THR A 51 2.35 5.32 -9.45
CA THR A 51 2.67 6.72 -9.11
C THR A 51 1.99 7.31 -7.89
N HIS A 52 1.07 6.61 -7.22
CA HIS A 52 0.22 7.21 -6.17
C HIS A 52 1.05 7.88 -5.06
N ASP A 53 2.10 7.22 -4.56
CA ASP A 53 3.01 7.79 -3.55
C ASP A 53 4.14 8.67 -4.11
N ALA A 54 4.07 9.11 -5.38
CA ALA A 54 5.16 9.90 -5.96
C ALA A 54 5.33 11.27 -5.27
N ALA A 55 4.27 11.79 -4.66
CA ALA A 55 4.30 13.04 -3.92
C ALA A 55 4.98 12.94 -2.55
N GLU A 56 5.11 11.74 -1.95
CA GLU A 56 5.76 11.55 -0.65
C GLU A 56 7.21 12.04 -0.62
N PHE A 57 7.88 12.08 -1.77
CA PHE A 57 9.21 12.67 -1.90
C PHE A 57 9.26 14.15 -1.48
N VAL A 58 8.12 14.84 -1.57
CA VAL A 58 7.96 16.25 -1.20
C VAL A 58 7.29 16.37 0.17
N VAL A 59 6.20 15.64 0.40
CA VAL A 59 5.31 15.85 1.56
C VAL A 59 5.50 14.85 2.69
N GLY A 60 6.21 13.75 2.44
CA GLY A 60 6.28 12.58 3.33
C GLY A 60 4.96 11.82 3.43
N ASP A 61 5.03 10.57 3.90
CA ASP A 61 3.85 9.78 4.26
C ASP A 61 3.43 10.03 5.73
N LEU A 62 2.13 9.87 5.98
CA LEU A 62 1.56 9.84 7.33
C LEU A 62 1.06 8.44 7.65
N SER A 63 1.61 7.85 8.72
CA SER A 63 1.17 6.53 9.19
C SER A 63 -0.32 6.49 9.52
N GLN A 64 -0.91 5.30 9.41
CA GLN A 64 -2.30 5.07 9.81
C GLN A 64 -2.61 5.51 11.25
N THR A 65 -1.66 5.31 12.17
CA THR A 65 -1.79 5.74 13.57
C THR A 65 -1.85 7.26 13.70
N PHE A 66 -1.07 7.99 12.90
CA PHE A 66 -1.18 9.45 12.83
C PHE A 66 -2.51 9.88 12.22
N LYS A 67 -2.92 9.25 11.10
CA LYS A 67 -4.19 9.53 10.41
C LYS A 67 -5.40 9.37 11.35
N ALA A 68 -5.33 8.48 12.34
CA ALA A 68 -6.39 8.29 13.34
C ALA A 68 -6.55 9.44 14.35
N VAL A 69 -5.50 10.24 14.58
CA VAL A 69 -5.50 11.29 15.62
C VAL A 69 -5.19 12.70 15.08
N GLY A 70 -4.77 12.82 13.83
CA GLY A 70 -4.27 14.06 13.25
C GLY A 70 -5.32 15.15 12.98
N GLY A 71 -6.61 14.79 12.97
CA GLY A 71 -7.71 15.73 12.70
C GLY A 71 -7.54 16.44 11.34
N GLY A 72 -7.76 17.75 11.30
CA GLY A 72 -7.68 18.54 10.06
C GLY A 72 -6.31 18.52 9.37
N LEU A 73 -5.22 18.18 10.07
CA LEU A 73 -3.90 18.03 9.45
C LEU A 73 -3.87 16.90 8.41
N VAL A 74 -4.71 15.88 8.57
CA VAL A 74 -4.82 14.77 7.61
C VAL A 74 -5.44 15.27 6.31
N ASP A 75 -6.47 16.10 6.41
CA ASP A 75 -7.14 16.68 5.25
C ASP A 75 -6.22 17.68 4.52
N ASP A 76 -5.52 18.53 5.28
CA ASP A 76 -4.54 19.48 4.73
C ASP A 76 -3.37 18.76 4.03
N HIS A 77 -2.88 17.66 4.61
CA HIS A 77 -1.83 16.83 4.01
C HIS A 77 -2.32 16.16 2.71
N ALA A 78 -3.50 15.54 2.74
CA ALA A 78 -4.07 14.89 1.55
C ALA A 78 -4.34 15.89 0.42
N ALA A 79 -4.79 17.10 0.74
CA ALA A 79 -4.97 18.18 -0.23
C ALA A 79 -3.63 18.59 -0.88
N LEU A 80 -2.59 18.77 -0.05
CA LEU A 80 -1.24 19.12 -0.53
C LEU A 80 -0.63 18.00 -1.38
N GLU A 81 -0.80 16.74 -0.98
CA GLU A 81 -0.36 15.57 -1.75
C GLU A 81 -0.99 15.55 -3.15
N GLY A 82 -2.31 15.76 -3.23
CA GLY A 82 -3.03 15.88 -4.48
C GLY A 82 -2.58 17.06 -5.35
N ASP A 83 -2.27 18.22 -4.75
CA ASP A 83 -1.67 19.37 -5.45
C ASP A 83 -0.31 19.02 -6.06
N VAL A 84 0.55 18.33 -5.30
CA VAL A 84 1.88 17.91 -5.76
C VAL A 84 1.77 16.91 -6.90
N LEU A 85 0.91 15.89 -6.78
CA LEU A 85 0.67 14.93 -7.87
C LEU A 85 0.16 15.63 -9.15
N ARG A 86 -0.75 16.61 -9.02
CA ARG A 86 -1.21 17.43 -10.15
C ARG A 86 -0.08 18.23 -10.78
N GLN A 87 0.75 18.89 -9.98
CA GLN A 87 1.91 19.64 -10.47
C GLN A 87 2.96 18.75 -11.16
N MET A 88 3.10 17.50 -10.70
CA MET A 88 3.97 16.50 -11.33
C MET A 88 3.39 15.91 -12.62
N GLY A 89 2.11 16.20 -12.94
CA GLY A 89 1.40 15.61 -14.06
C GLY A 89 1.03 14.13 -13.86
N LEU A 90 0.89 13.70 -12.60
CA LEU A 90 0.66 12.30 -12.19
C LEU A 90 -0.68 12.07 -11.50
N ALA A 91 -1.52 13.10 -11.42
CA ALA A 91 -2.89 12.91 -10.97
C ALA A 91 -3.65 12.03 -11.98
N CYS A 92 -4.34 11.02 -11.47
CA CYS A 92 -5.18 10.12 -12.25
C CYS A 92 -6.63 10.29 -11.84
N ASP A 93 -7.52 10.42 -12.83
CA ASP A 93 -8.96 10.47 -12.59
C ASP A 93 -9.49 9.03 -12.50
N LEU A 94 -9.61 8.54 -11.27
CA LEU A 94 -10.10 7.18 -10.99
C LEU A 94 -11.59 7.19 -10.68
N SER A 95 -12.32 6.21 -11.22
CA SER A 95 -13.68 5.90 -10.77
C SER A 95 -13.69 5.44 -9.31
N GLU A 96 -14.86 5.47 -8.67
CA GLU A 96 -15.01 4.98 -7.29
C GLU A 96 -14.52 3.52 -7.14
N PHE A 97 -14.83 2.67 -8.13
CA PHE A 97 -14.35 1.29 -8.16
C PHE A 97 -12.82 1.22 -8.20
N GLU A 98 -12.16 2.02 -9.03
CA GLU A 98 -10.70 2.01 -9.15
C GLU A 98 -10.01 2.61 -7.93
N GLN A 99 -10.59 3.62 -7.28
CA GLN A 99 -10.09 4.13 -6.01
C GLN A 99 -10.12 3.04 -4.94
N ARG A 100 -11.19 2.24 -4.90
CA ARG A 100 -11.29 1.08 -4.00
C ARG A 100 -10.26 0.00 -4.32
N CYS A 101 -10.07 -0.32 -5.60
CA CYS A 101 -9.02 -1.23 -6.05
C CYS A 101 -7.64 -0.75 -5.60
N LEU A 102 -7.28 0.51 -5.88
CA LEU A 102 -5.97 1.07 -5.51
C LEU A 102 -5.74 0.99 -3.99
N LYS A 103 -6.76 1.35 -3.19
CA LYS A 103 -6.69 1.28 -1.73
C LYS A 103 -6.53 -0.14 -1.21
N LEU A 104 -7.20 -1.13 -1.83
CA LEU A 104 -6.99 -2.54 -1.53
C LEU A 104 -5.54 -2.94 -1.84
N ILE A 105 -5.04 -2.59 -3.02
CA ILE A 105 -3.70 -2.96 -3.47
C ILE A 105 -2.60 -2.38 -2.59
N ASP A 106 -2.66 -1.10 -2.27
CA ASP A 106 -1.70 -0.42 -1.38
C ASP A 106 -1.58 -1.14 -0.02
N ARG A 107 -2.73 -1.39 0.61
CA ARG A 107 -2.78 -2.09 1.91
C ARG A 107 -2.37 -3.55 1.81
N LEU A 108 -2.74 -4.23 0.73
CA LEU A 108 -2.37 -5.63 0.50
C LEU A 108 -0.84 -5.77 0.41
N ASP A 109 -0.17 -4.92 -0.37
CA ASP A 109 1.30 -4.90 -0.43
C ASP A 109 1.91 -4.63 0.96
N ALA A 110 1.39 -3.64 1.68
CA ALA A 110 1.87 -3.33 3.02
C ALA A 110 1.78 -4.54 3.98
N VAL A 111 0.64 -5.25 3.98
CA VAL A 111 0.46 -6.46 4.82
C VAL A 111 1.44 -7.56 4.43
N LEU A 112 1.56 -7.88 3.14
CA LEU A 112 2.48 -8.91 2.64
C LEU A 112 3.93 -8.58 3.00
N PHE A 113 4.31 -7.30 2.87
CA PHE A 113 5.65 -6.84 3.22
C PHE A 113 5.93 -7.01 4.73
N VAL A 114 4.99 -6.61 5.60
CA VAL A 114 5.16 -6.75 7.06
C VAL A 114 5.18 -8.21 7.47
N GLN A 115 4.32 -9.06 6.90
CA GLN A 115 4.36 -10.51 7.16
C GLN A 115 5.72 -11.11 6.81
N LEU A 116 6.32 -10.71 5.69
CA LEU A 116 7.62 -11.20 5.26
C LEU A 116 8.78 -10.65 6.11
N ARG A 117 8.79 -9.35 6.40
CA ARG A 117 9.95 -8.66 7.00
C ARG A 117 9.91 -8.59 8.52
N ALA A 118 8.73 -8.61 9.11
CA ALA A 118 8.53 -8.55 10.55
C ALA A 118 7.29 -9.37 10.98
N PRO A 119 7.33 -10.72 10.91
CA PRO A 119 6.18 -11.57 11.23
C PRO A 119 5.59 -11.34 12.63
N GLN A 120 6.43 -10.95 13.59
CA GLN A 120 5.99 -10.62 14.95
C GLN A 120 5.26 -9.27 15.03
N GLU A 121 5.57 -8.33 14.13
CA GLU A 121 4.83 -7.07 13.98
C GLU A 121 3.48 -7.33 13.30
N ALA A 122 3.45 -8.17 12.27
CA ALA A 122 2.22 -8.53 11.52
C ALA A 122 1.09 -9.10 12.41
N ARG A 123 1.44 -9.65 13.59
CA ARG A 123 0.48 -10.24 14.54
C ARG A 123 -0.06 -9.24 15.58
N ARG A 124 0.32 -7.96 15.50
CA ARG A 124 -0.04 -6.93 16.49
C ARG A 124 -0.21 -5.56 15.82
N ASN A 125 -0.41 -4.52 16.65
CA ASN A 125 -0.40 -3.11 16.23
C ASN A 125 -1.34 -2.75 15.08
N GLY A 126 -2.49 -3.42 14.98
CA GLY A 126 -3.51 -3.11 13.97
C GLY A 126 -3.37 -3.90 12.65
N TRP A 127 -2.29 -4.66 12.46
CA TRP A 127 -2.07 -5.43 11.22
C TRP A 127 -3.14 -6.52 10.98
N PRO A 128 -3.60 -7.28 11.99
CA PRO A 128 -4.71 -8.22 11.80
C PRO A 128 -5.97 -7.53 11.28
N GLU A 129 -6.30 -6.34 11.80
CA GLU A 129 -7.47 -5.57 11.36
C GLU A 129 -7.32 -5.03 9.93
N VAL A 130 -6.09 -4.70 9.50
CA VAL A 130 -5.82 -4.34 8.10
C VAL A 130 -5.96 -5.55 7.19
N GLN A 131 -5.47 -6.72 7.60
CA GLN A 131 -5.62 -7.98 6.86
C GLN A 131 -7.10 -8.37 6.71
N ASP A 132 -7.88 -8.29 7.78
CA ASP A 132 -9.33 -8.52 7.77
C ASP A 132 -10.06 -7.54 6.84
N TRP A 133 -9.68 -6.26 6.88
CA TRP A 133 -10.22 -5.26 5.97
C TRP A 133 -9.90 -5.59 4.51
N CYS A 134 -8.67 -6.01 4.20
CA CYS A 134 -8.27 -6.39 2.85
C CYS A 134 -9.08 -7.60 2.33
N LEU A 135 -9.33 -8.60 3.17
CA LEU A 135 -10.16 -9.76 2.80
C LEU A 135 -11.60 -9.32 2.49
N ALA A 136 -12.21 -8.53 3.38
CA ALA A 136 -13.58 -8.05 3.20
C ALA A 136 -13.74 -7.16 1.96
N GLU A 137 -12.76 -6.29 1.68
CA GLU A 137 -12.78 -5.43 0.50
C GLU A 137 -12.53 -6.24 -0.78
N ALA A 138 -11.64 -7.22 -0.75
CA ALA A 138 -11.38 -8.11 -1.88
C ALA A 138 -12.60 -8.97 -2.24
N ASP A 139 -13.37 -9.43 -1.25
CA ASP A 139 -14.64 -10.12 -1.49
C ASP A 139 -15.64 -9.23 -2.23
N GLN A 140 -15.77 -7.96 -1.81
CA GLN A 140 -16.66 -7.01 -2.46
C GLN A 140 -16.21 -6.64 -3.89
N LEU A 141 -14.90 -6.64 -4.13
CA LEU A 141 -14.31 -6.37 -5.45
C LEU A 141 -14.20 -7.62 -6.33
N GLY A 142 -14.60 -8.80 -5.84
CA GLY A 142 -14.63 -10.05 -6.59
C GLY A 142 -13.29 -10.77 -6.72
N CYS A 143 -12.29 -10.42 -5.92
CA CYS A 143 -10.94 -11.03 -5.93
C CYS A 143 -10.56 -11.70 -4.60
N GLY A 144 -11.51 -11.90 -3.67
CA GLY A 144 -11.27 -12.44 -2.33
C GLY A 144 -10.54 -13.78 -2.28
N VAL A 145 -10.89 -14.74 -3.14
CA VAL A 145 -10.20 -16.05 -3.20
C VAL A 145 -8.71 -15.90 -3.54
N ALA A 146 -8.38 -15.01 -4.48
CA ALA A 146 -7.00 -14.77 -4.88
C ALA A 146 -6.21 -14.08 -3.76
N VAL A 147 -6.82 -13.10 -3.09
CA VAL A 147 -6.19 -12.39 -1.94
C VAL A 147 -5.97 -13.31 -0.74
N ALA A 148 -6.93 -14.18 -0.42
CA ALA A 148 -6.77 -15.18 0.63
C ALA A 148 -5.62 -16.15 0.33
N GLY A 149 -5.45 -16.55 -0.93
CA GLY A 149 -4.30 -17.35 -1.38
C GLY A 149 -2.96 -16.64 -1.15
N LEU A 150 -2.87 -15.35 -1.46
CA LEU A 150 -1.65 -14.56 -1.24
C LEU A 150 -1.26 -14.49 0.24
N PHE A 151 -2.23 -14.27 1.13
CA PHE A 151 -1.95 -14.26 2.58
C PHE A 151 -1.51 -15.62 3.09
N TRP A 152 -2.15 -16.69 2.65
CA TRP A 152 -1.76 -18.05 3.02
C TRP A 152 -0.32 -18.37 2.61
N ASP A 153 0.05 -18.09 1.36
CA ASP A 153 1.39 -18.36 0.84
C ASP A 153 2.46 -17.57 1.61
N SER A 154 2.16 -16.30 1.92
CA SER A 154 3.04 -15.42 2.71
C SER A 154 3.24 -15.93 4.14
N GLU A 155 2.15 -16.36 4.81
CA GLU A 155 2.22 -16.90 6.18
C GLU A 155 2.99 -18.22 6.25
N CYS A 156 2.82 -19.11 5.26
CA CYS A 156 3.61 -20.34 5.16
C CYS A 156 5.12 -20.04 5.04
N LEU A 157 5.50 -19.11 4.17
CA LEU A 157 6.90 -18.70 4.00
C LEU A 157 7.48 -18.07 5.27
N ALA A 158 6.70 -17.26 5.98
CA ALA A 158 7.11 -16.65 7.24
C ALA A 158 7.32 -17.70 8.36
N TYR A 159 6.55 -18.79 8.34
CA TYR A 159 6.69 -19.89 9.30
C TYR A 159 7.95 -20.73 9.03
N ASP A 160 8.21 -21.05 7.77
CA ASP A 160 9.37 -21.87 7.38
C ASP A 160 10.70 -21.10 7.49
N GLY A 161 10.69 -19.77 7.31
CA GLY A 161 11.87 -18.91 7.45
C GLY A 161 12.24 -18.53 8.89
N GLY A 162 11.36 -18.78 9.87
CA GLY A 162 11.58 -18.45 11.29
C GLY A 162 12.43 -19.46 12.07
N ALA A 163 12.96 -20.49 11.41
CA ALA A 163 13.77 -21.55 11.99
C ALA A 163 15.30 -21.40 11.77
N ALA A 164 15.77 -20.24 11.28
CA ALA A 164 17.18 -19.96 11.01
C ALA A 164 17.80 -18.98 12.01
#